data_AF-A0A162J7G4-F1
#
_entry.id   AF-A0A162J7G4-F1
#
_cell.length_a   1.000
_cell.length_b   1.000
_cell.length_c   1.000
_cell.angle_alpha   90.00
_cell.angle_beta   90.00
_cell.angle_gamma   90.00
#
_symmetry.space_group_name_H-M   'P 1'
#
loop_
_entity.id
_entity.type
_entity.pdbx_description
1 polymer ?
#
loop_
_entity_poly.entity_id
_entity_poly.type
_entity_poly.pdbx_seq_one_letter_code
_entity_poly.pdbx_strand_id
1 'polypeptide(L)'
;MNNEHECHHHHDDTPHTHEHYHDGIAHTHTHVHDDDHHHTHEMLDGDESKEEKTLKILLGHWVEHNKSHEEGFAEWVDKAKNMGKVETSQFIEKAIGFMKQADNMLEEAENHME
;
A
#
# COMPACT_ATOMS: atom_id res chain seq x y z
N MET A 1 35.80 5.41 9.27
CA MET A 1 36.11 4.72 8.00
C MET A 1 34.75 4.40 7.40
N ASN A 2 34.34 5.20 6.43
CA ASN A 2 33.02 5.14 5.82
C ASN A 2 32.98 3.92 4.89
N ASN A 3 32.04 3.01 5.10
CA ASN A 3 31.72 1.98 4.13
C ASN A 3 30.62 2.54 3.22
N GLU A 4 31.03 3.22 2.16
CA GLU A 4 30.16 3.55 1.03
C GLU A 4 29.90 2.24 0.29
N HIS A 5 28.72 1.66 0.49
CA HIS A 5 28.29 0.49 -0.26
C HIS A 5 27.61 1.00 -1.55
N GLU A 6 28.40 1.12 -2.62
CA GLU A 6 27.88 1.36 -3.96
C GLU A 6 27.17 0.08 -4.46
N CYS A 7 25.85 0.03 -4.37
CA CYS A 7 25.05 -0.99 -5.04
C CYS A 7 24.74 -0.53 -6.48
N HIS A 8 25.62 -0.91 -7.41
CA HIS A 8 25.37 -0.76 -8.85
C HIS A 8 24.47 -1.91 -9.33
N HIS A 9 23.17 -1.68 -9.44
CA HIS A 9 22.29 -2.58 -10.19
C HIS A 9 22.29 -2.17 -11.65
N HIS A 10 23.06 -2.91 -12.48
CA HIS A 10 22.96 -2.83 -13.93
C HIS A 10 21.61 -3.42 -14.35
N HIS A 11 20.64 -2.56 -14.66
CA HIS A 11 19.43 -2.97 -15.37
C HIS A 11 19.65 -2.75 -16.86
N ASP A 12 19.30 -3.76 -17.64
CA ASP A 12 19.45 -3.78 -19.09
C ASP A 12 18.38 -2.84 -19.69
N ASP A 13 18.81 -1.73 -20.31
CA ASP A 13 17.96 -0.70 -20.96
C ASP A 13 17.17 -1.23 -22.18
N THR A 14 17.15 -2.54 -22.38
CA THR A 14 16.38 -3.16 -23.45
C THR A 14 14.90 -3.02 -23.13
N PRO A 15 14.09 -2.47 -24.06
CA PRO A 15 12.64 -2.47 -23.93
C PRO A 15 12.18 -3.92 -23.79
N HIS A 16 11.56 -4.24 -22.66
CA HIS A 16 11.10 -5.59 -22.39
C HIS A 16 9.66 -5.59 -21.92
N THR A 17 8.98 -6.71 -22.16
CA THR A 17 7.56 -6.91 -21.88
C THR A 17 7.42 -7.93 -20.77
N HIS A 18 6.65 -7.63 -19.73
CA HIS A 18 6.28 -8.58 -18.69
C HIS A 18 4.81 -8.98 -18.82
N GLU A 19 4.50 -10.24 -18.50
CA GLU A 19 3.13 -10.71 -18.32
C GLU A 19 2.79 -10.66 -16.83
N HIS A 20 1.79 -9.86 -16.46
CA HIS A 20 1.29 -9.80 -15.08
C HIS A 20 -0.10 -10.42 -14.98
N TYR A 21 -0.37 -11.06 -13.84
CA TYR A 21 -1.66 -11.66 -13.52
C TYR A 21 -2.28 -10.90 -12.35
N HIS A 22 -3.14 -9.93 -12.65
CA HIS A 22 -3.96 -9.27 -11.64
C HIS A 22 -5.43 -9.49 -11.99
N ASP A 23 -6.19 -9.94 -10.99
CA ASP A 23 -7.66 -10.07 -11.04
C ASP A 23 -8.20 -10.87 -12.25
N GLY A 24 -7.45 -11.88 -12.70
CA GLY A 24 -7.89 -12.79 -13.76
C GLY A 24 -7.89 -12.21 -15.18
N ILE A 25 -7.34 -11.01 -15.40
CA ILE A 25 -7.16 -10.43 -16.73
C ILE A 25 -5.67 -10.31 -17.05
N ALA A 26 -5.20 -11.13 -17.99
CA ALA A 26 -3.86 -11.01 -18.54
C ALA A 26 -3.79 -9.78 -19.45
N HIS A 27 -2.84 -8.89 -19.19
CA HIS A 27 -2.51 -7.79 -20.09
C HIS A 27 -1.00 -7.56 -20.12
N THR A 28 -0.54 -6.99 -21.24
CA THR A 28 0.86 -6.68 -21.51
C THR A 28 1.02 -5.18 -21.68
N HIS A 29 2.13 -4.61 -21.18
CA HIS A 29 2.51 -3.24 -21.44
C HIS A 29 4.03 -3.15 -21.65
N THR A 30 4.45 -2.17 -22.43
CA THR A 30 5.86 -1.88 -22.70
C THR A 30 6.29 -0.73 -21.81
N HIS A 31 7.29 -0.94 -20.95
CA HIS A 31 7.91 0.13 -20.18
C HIS A 31 9.22 0.56 -20.82
N VAL A 32 9.46 1.86 -20.79
CA VAL A 32 10.78 2.47 -21.02
C VAL A 32 11.15 3.10 -19.68
N HIS A 33 12.18 2.56 -19.02
CA HIS A 33 12.72 3.17 -17.83
C HIS A 33 13.75 4.21 -18.26
N ASP A 34 13.35 5.49 -18.23
CA ASP A 34 14.25 6.61 -18.45
C ASP A 34 14.40 7.30 -17.09
N ASP A 35 15.23 6.76 -16.21
CA ASP A 35 15.61 7.45 -14.98
C ASP A 35 16.82 6.78 -14.30
N ASP A 36 17.99 7.42 -14.47
CA ASP A 36 19.16 7.23 -13.62
C ASP A 36 18.85 7.83 -12.24
N HIS A 37 18.37 7.01 -11.31
CA HIS A 37 18.09 7.47 -9.96
C HIS A 37 19.29 7.24 -9.05
N HIS A 38 20.12 8.28 -8.95
CA HIS A 38 21.15 8.38 -7.92
C HIS A 38 20.51 8.71 -6.57
N HIS A 39 20.39 7.71 -5.68
CA HIS A 39 19.98 7.96 -4.30
C HIS A 39 21.21 8.23 -3.43
N THR A 40 21.50 9.51 -3.16
CA THR A 40 22.39 9.88 -2.04
C THR A 40 21.65 9.62 -0.73
N HIS A 41 21.99 8.53 -0.03
CA HIS A 41 21.61 8.34 1.36
C HIS A 41 22.44 9.28 2.24
N GLU A 42 22.03 10.54 2.30
CA GLU A 42 22.52 11.48 3.31
C GLU A 42 21.99 10.97 4.67
N MET A 43 22.88 10.34 5.44
CA MET A 43 22.61 9.91 6.80
C MET A 43 22.58 11.17 7.68
N LEU A 44 21.43 11.84 7.70
CA LEU A 44 21.17 12.88 8.68
C LEU A 44 20.94 12.22 10.04
N ASP A 45 21.97 12.34 10.88
CA ASP A 45 21.95 12.05 12.31
C ASP A 45 20.76 12.74 12.98
N GLY A 46 19.89 11.93 13.59
CA GLY A 46 18.74 12.37 14.37
C GLY A 46 17.87 11.19 14.77
N ASP A 47 18.30 10.49 15.83
CA ASP A 47 17.61 9.59 16.80
C ASP A 47 16.55 8.57 16.33
N GLU A 48 16.14 8.54 15.07
CA GLU A 48 15.04 7.73 14.55
C GLU A 48 15.56 6.67 13.55
N SER A 49 15.21 5.40 13.79
CA SER A 49 15.65 4.29 12.95
C SER A 49 15.01 4.34 11.55
N LYS A 50 15.65 3.72 10.54
CA LYS A 50 15.05 3.63 9.19
C LYS A 50 13.71 2.90 9.23
N GLU A 51 13.61 1.92 10.10
CA GLU A 51 12.43 1.12 10.36
C GLU A 51 11.28 1.95 10.94
N GLU A 52 11.59 2.89 11.85
CA GLU A 52 10.61 3.78 12.47
C GLU A 52 10.03 4.79 11.47
N LYS A 53 10.87 5.39 10.63
CA LYS A 53 10.43 6.25 9.51
C LYS A 53 9.53 5.49 8.54
N THR A 54 9.93 4.25 8.22
CA THR A 54 9.15 3.37 7.34
C THR A 54 7.79 3.05 7.98
N LEU A 55 7.76 2.73 9.27
CA LEU A 55 6.53 2.41 9.99
C LEU A 55 5.57 3.60 10.02
N LYS A 56 6.04 4.83 10.27
CA LYS A 56 5.21 6.05 10.22
C LYS A 56 4.50 6.20 8.88
N ILE A 57 5.22 6.01 7.77
CA ILE A 57 4.65 6.08 6.41
C ILE A 57 3.61 4.97 6.20
N LEU A 58 3.90 3.74 6.67
CA LEU A 58 3.00 2.60 6.49
C LEU A 58 1.69 2.76 7.26
N LEU A 59 1.71 3.31 8.47
CA LEU A 59 0.50 3.51 9.28
C LEU A 59 -0.53 4.40 8.56
N GLY A 60 -0.09 5.56 8.05
CA GLY A 60 -0.96 6.44 7.28
C GLY A 60 -1.42 5.81 5.95
N HIS A 61 -0.54 5.06 5.28
CA HIS A 61 -0.91 4.36 4.04
C HIS A 61 -1.98 3.28 4.26
N TRP A 62 -1.89 2.51 5.35
CA TRP A 62 -2.88 1.48 5.67
C TRP A 62 -4.25 2.06 5.99
N VAL A 63 -4.32 3.18 6.72
CA VAL A 63 -5.58 3.90 6.98
C VAL A 63 -6.24 4.35 5.67
N GLU A 64 -5.47 4.94 4.76
CA GLU A 64 -6.01 5.38 3.45
C GLU A 64 -6.48 4.19 2.61
N HIS A 65 -5.72 3.09 2.61
CA HIS A 65 -6.08 1.87 1.89
C HIS A 65 -7.36 1.22 2.44
N ASN A 66 -7.51 1.21 3.76
CA ASN A 66 -8.71 0.71 4.45
C ASN A 66 -9.94 1.54 4.09
N LYS A 67 -9.84 2.87 4.05
CA LYS A 67 -10.92 3.77 3.59
C LYS A 67 -11.37 3.44 2.17
N SER A 68 -10.42 3.22 1.25
CA SER A 68 -10.76 2.78 -0.12
C SER A 68 -11.49 1.43 -0.15
N HIS A 69 -11.10 0.48 0.70
CA HIS A 69 -11.83 -0.78 0.85
C HIS A 69 -13.23 -0.60 1.43
N GLU A 70 -13.41 0.27 2.43
CA GLU A 70 -14.72 0.56 3.01
C GLU A 70 -15.70 1.10 1.97
N GLU A 71 -15.25 2.02 1.11
CA GLU A 71 -16.05 2.55 -0.01
C GLU A 71 -16.48 1.43 -0.96
N GLY A 72 -15.52 0.58 -1.36
CA GLY A 72 -15.81 -0.58 -2.21
C GLY A 72 -16.79 -1.56 -1.55
N PHE A 73 -16.64 -1.81 -0.26
CA PHE A 73 -17.55 -2.68 0.50
C PHE A 73 -18.95 -2.07 0.60
N ALA A 74 -19.06 -0.76 0.83
CA ALA A 74 -20.34 -0.07 0.92
C ALA A 74 -21.16 -0.21 -0.38
N GLU A 75 -20.52 -0.11 -1.54
CA GLU A 75 -21.22 -0.39 -2.81
C GLU A 75 -21.76 -1.82 -2.88
N TRP A 76 -20.99 -2.78 -2.36
CA TRP A 76 -21.36 -4.20 -2.37
C TRP A 76 -22.43 -4.55 -1.34
N VAL A 77 -22.58 -3.78 -0.27
CA VAL A 77 -23.73 -3.89 0.64
C VAL A 77 -25.03 -3.70 -0.13
N ASP A 78 -25.14 -2.62 -0.91
CA ASP A 78 -26.34 -2.31 -1.66
C ASP A 78 -26.58 -3.30 -2.79
N LYS A 79 -25.52 -3.68 -3.52
CA LYS A 79 -25.59 -4.74 -4.55
C LYS A 79 -26.08 -6.07 -3.93
N ALA A 80 -25.55 -6.47 -2.77
CA ALA A 80 -25.96 -7.69 -2.08
C ALA A 80 -27.43 -7.66 -1.63
N LYS A 81 -27.90 -6.53 -1.10
CA LYS A 81 -29.32 -6.33 -0.75
C LYS A 81 -30.22 -6.47 -1.99
N ASN A 82 -29.85 -5.85 -3.10
CA ASN A 82 -30.59 -5.91 -4.37
C ASN A 82 -30.64 -7.33 -4.95
N MET A 83 -29.62 -8.15 -4.70
CA MET A 83 -29.60 -9.58 -5.06
C MET A 83 -30.39 -10.47 -4.09
N GLY A 84 -31.04 -9.92 -3.07
CA GLY A 84 -31.72 -10.68 -2.02
C GLY A 84 -30.77 -11.41 -1.06
N LYS A 85 -29.46 -11.10 -1.09
CA LYS A 85 -28.43 -11.68 -0.21
C LYS A 85 -28.30 -10.86 1.07
N VAL A 86 -29.40 -10.78 1.82
CA VAL A 86 -29.51 -9.91 3.00
C VAL A 86 -28.46 -10.25 4.07
N GLU A 87 -28.29 -11.53 4.43
CA GLU A 87 -27.28 -11.93 5.42
C GLU A 87 -25.86 -11.61 4.96
N THR A 88 -25.54 -11.83 3.68
CA THR A 88 -24.24 -11.44 3.10
C THR A 88 -24.02 -9.94 3.26
N SER A 89 -25.01 -9.10 2.93
CA SER A 89 -24.90 -7.65 3.09
C SER A 89 -24.62 -7.23 4.54
N GLN A 90 -25.23 -7.91 5.52
CA GLN A 90 -25.01 -7.64 6.95
C GLN A 90 -23.59 -7.99 7.39
N PHE A 91 -22.99 -9.05 6.84
CA PHE A 91 -21.59 -9.38 7.14
C PHE A 91 -20.61 -8.42 6.46
N ILE A 92 -20.92 -7.92 5.26
CA ILE A 92 -20.13 -6.87 4.61
C ILE A 92 -20.21 -5.56 5.43
N GLU A 93 -21.40 -5.16 5.90
CA GLU A 93 -21.55 -4.00 6.79
C GLU A 93 -20.73 -4.14 8.08
N LYS A 94 -20.70 -5.35 8.68
CA LYS A 94 -19.84 -5.63 9.85
C LYS A 94 -18.35 -5.53 9.50
N ALA A 95 -17.94 -5.99 8.32
CA ALA A 95 -16.57 -5.88 7.86
C ALA A 95 -16.13 -4.42 7.75
N ILE A 96 -16.99 -3.54 7.22
CA ILE A 96 -16.77 -2.08 7.23
C ILE A 96 -16.61 -1.57 8.67
N GLY A 97 -17.47 -2.01 9.59
CA GLY A 97 -17.35 -1.64 11.00
C GLY A 97 -16.02 -2.05 11.65
N PHE A 98 -15.52 -3.24 11.34
CA PHE A 98 -14.22 -3.71 11.82
C PHE A 98 -13.06 -2.95 11.16
N MET A 99 -13.20 -2.57 9.89
CA MET A 99 -12.19 -1.75 9.20
C MET A 99 -12.03 -0.39 9.89
N LYS A 100 -13.13 0.29 10.21
CA LYS A 100 -13.11 1.54 10.99
C LYS A 100 -12.45 1.38 12.36
N GLN A 101 -12.65 0.23 13.00
CA GLN A 101 -11.97 -0.06 14.26
C GLN A 101 -10.47 -0.26 14.07
N ALA A 102 -10.05 -0.90 12.98
CA ALA A 102 -8.65 -1.02 12.62
C ALA A 102 -8.04 0.36 12.35
N ASP A 103 -8.71 1.21 11.57
CA ASP A 103 -8.27 2.58 11.28
C ASP A 103 -8.03 3.39 12.56
N ASN A 104 -8.99 3.39 13.48
CA ASN A 104 -8.82 4.06 14.77
C ASN A 104 -7.58 3.56 15.52
N MET A 105 -7.31 2.24 15.51
CA MET A 105 -6.13 1.69 16.19
C MET A 105 -4.82 2.00 15.46
N LEU A 106 -4.85 2.14 14.14
CA LEU A 106 -3.70 2.56 13.34
C LEU A 106 -3.39 4.05 13.54
N GLU A 107 -4.41 4.90 13.59
CA GLU A 107 -4.28 6.33 13.93
C GLU A 107 -3.75 6.50 15.36
N GLU A 108 -4.24 5.71 16.33
CA GLU A 108 -3.67 5.69 17.67
C GLU A 108 -2.22 5.20 17.68
N ALA A 109 -1.87 4.19 16.90
CA ALA A 109 -0.48 3.74 16.77
C ALA A 109 0.42 4.85 16.20
N GLU A 110 -0.05 5.60 15.20
CA GLU A 110 0.66 6.74 14.61
C GLU A 110 0.91 7.84 15.65
N ASN A 111 -0.09 8.17 16.48
CA ASN A 111 0.04 9.14 17.57
C ASN A 111 1.08 8.75 18.63
N HIS A 112 1.39 7.47 18.79
CA HIS A 112 2.39 6.97 19.73
C HIS A 112 3.81 6.90 19.14
N MET A 113 3.97 7.29 17.88
CA MET A 113 5.27 7.38 17.21
C MET A 113 5.88 8.80 17.30
N GLU A 114 5.23 9.75 17.97
CA GLU A 114 5.73 11.12 18.22
C GLU A 114 6.88 11.20 19.23
#